data_AF-A0A350LUJ6-F1
#
_entry.id   AF-A0A350LUJ6-F1
#
_cell.length_a   1.000
_cell.length_b   1.000
_cell.length_c   1.000
_cell.angle_alpha   90.00
_cell.angle_beta   90.00
_cell.angle_gamma   90.00
#
_symmetry.space_group_name_H-M   'P 1'
#
loop_
_entity.id
_entity.type
_entity.pdbx_description
1 polymer ?
#
loop_
_entity_poly.entity_id
_entity_poly.type
_entity_poly.pdbx_seq_one_letter_code
_entity_poly.pdbx_strand_id
1 'polypeptide(L)'
;HKALMHLDQNEIEAVFHLYDTEVRKDRTDDFRDISNGTAMLMRLELEGHDVGDRWEEMADICEARTEDACLIFADLHYLLALIGGGRKSAIRRMMTRLHADAKRGGESEMMRRMANPGLSAASGLEAFGEGDYKTAFLNLKQARHSMQLAGGSHAQR
;
A
#
# COMPACT_ATOMS: atom_id res chain seq x y z
N HIS A 1 -6.17 -11.06 10.41
CA HIS A 1 -6.17 -12.54 10.38
C HIS A 1 -7.57 -13.14 10.26
N LYS A 2 -8.50 -12.88 11.19
CA LYS A 2 -9.88 -13.43 11.11
C LYS A 2 -10.58 -13.13 9.78
N ALA A 3 -10.52 -11.88 9.30
CA ALA A 3 -11.10 -11.50 8.01
C ALA A 3 -10.49 -12.27 6.81
N LEU A 4 -9.20 -12.62 6.86
CA LEU A 4 -8.58 -13.42 5.80
C LEU A 4 -9.09 -14.88 5.81
N MET A 5 -9.36 -15.45 6.98
CA MET A 5 -9.95 -16.79 7.09
C MET A 5 -11.37 -16.84 6.50
N HIS A 6 -12.15 -15.76 6.66
CA HIS A 6 -13.46 -15.62 6.03
C HIS A 6 -13.33 -15.42 4.52
N LEU A 7 -12.33 -14.66 4.07
CA LEU A 7 -12.03 -14.47 2.64
C LEU A 7 -11.69 -15.82 1.96
N ASP A 8 -10.83 -16.63 2.58
CA ASP A 8 -10.47 -17.97 2.09
C ASP A 8 -11.68 -18.92 1.94
N GLN A 9 -12.75 -18.66 2.70
CA GLN A 9 -14.02 -19.41 2.67
C GLN A 9 -15.07 -18.74 1.78
N ASN A 10 -14.71 -17.65 1.08
CA ASN A 10 -15.60 -16.83 0.24
C ASN A 10 -16.79 -16.24 1.03
N GLU A 11 -16.61 -15.98 2.33
CA GLU A 11 -17.61 -15.40 3.24
C GLU A 11 -17.52 -13.87 3.24
N ILE A 12 -17.73 -13.26 2.06
CA ILE A 12 -17.41 -11.85 1.78
C ILE A 12 -18.12 -10.84 2.69
N GLU A 13 -19.39 -11.09 3.03
CA GLU A 13 -20.13 -10.24 3.98
C GLU A 13 -19.47 -10.18 5.37
N ALA A 14 -18.93 -11.32 5.83
CA ALA A 14 -18.20 -11.36 7.10
C ALA A 14 -16.86 -10.61 7.00
N VAL A 15 -16.22 -10.62 5.83
CA VAL A 15 -15.00 -9.84 5.57
C VAL A 15 -15.29 -8.35 5.68
N PHE A 16 -16.34 -7.85 5.00
CA PHE A 16 -16.73 -6.44 5.08
C PHE A 16 -17.17 -6.04 6.49
N HIS A 17 -17.95 -6.87 7.17
CA HIS A 17 -18.34 -6.63 8.54
C HIS A 17 -17.11 -6.46 9.46
N LEU A 18 -16.13 -7.37 9.37
CA LEU A 18 -14.89 -7.27 10.16
C LEU A 18 -14.03 -6.09 9.73
N TYR A 19 -14.02 -5.73 8.45
CA TYR A 19 -13.31 -4.55 7.98
C TYR A 19 -13.88 -3.30 8.68
N ASP A 20 -15.21 -3.12 8.66
CA ASP A 20 -15.86 -1.92 9.16
C ASP A 20 -15.88 -1.85 10.70
N THR A 21 -16.00 -2.99 11.38
CA THR A 21 -16.18 -3.04 12.85
C THR A 21 -14.92 -3.31 13.64
N GLU A 22 -13.88 -3.85 13.01
CA GLU A 22 -12.63 -4.22 13.68
C GLU A 22 -11.41 -3.57 13.01
N VAL A 23 -11.23 -3.71 11.69
CA VAL A 23 -10.01 -3.22 11.00
C VAL A 23 -9.97 -1.69 10.91
N ARG A 24 -11.09 -1.05 10.55
CA ARG A 24 -11.23 0.41 10.42
C ARG A 24 -12.21 1.01 11.42
N LYS A 25 -12.35 0.38 12.60
CA LYS A 25 -13.22 0.87 13.68
C LYS A 25 -12.84 2.28 14.14
N ASP A 26 -11.58 2.44 14.54
CA ASP A 26 -11.10 3.65 15.22
C ASP A 26 -10.50 4.69 14.24
N ARG A 27 -10.44 4.37 12.94
CA ARG A 27 -9.97 5.25 11.85
C ARG A 27 -8.66 5.99 12.17
N THR A 28 -7.74 5.25 12.77
CA THR A 28 -6.41 5.75 13.14
C THR A 28 -5.55 6.01 11.91
N ASP A 29 -4.53 6.84 12.10
CA ASP A 29 -3.47 7.12 11.13
C ASP A 29 -2.19 6.32 11.39
N ASP A 30 -2.23 5.32 12.29
CA ASP A 30 -1.13 4.39 12.51
C ASP A 30 -0.87 3.62 11.20
N PHE A 31 0.38 3.63 10.75
CA PHE A 31 0.75 3.01 9.48
C PHE A 31 0.39 1.52 9.43
N ARG A 32 0.34 0.81 10.57
CA ARG A 32 -0.04 -0.61 10.63
C ARG A 32 -1.53 -0.79 10.36
N ASP A 33 -2.36 0.10 10.89
CA ASP A 33 -3.80 0.06 10.69
C ASP A 33 -4.15 0.40 9.25
N ILE A 34 -3.48 1.41 8.68
CA ILE A 34 -3.57 1.72 7.25
C ILE A 34 -3.07 0.55 6.40
N SER A 35 -1.94 -0.06 6.76
CA SER A 35 -1.40 -1.21 6.02
C SER A 35 -2.37 -2.39 6.03
N ASN A 36 -2.99 -2.69 7.17
CA ASN A 36 -3.97 -3.76 7.28
C ASN A 36 -5.24 -3.46 6.46
N GLY A 37 -5.75 -2.23 6.51
CA GLY A 37 -6.93 -1.81 5.77
C GLY A 37 -6.71 -1.86 4.25
N THR A 38 -5.69 -1.16 3.76
CA THR A 38 -5.35 -1.10 2.33
C THR A 38 -5.05 -2.48 1.75
N ALA A 39 -4.34 -3.34 2.50
CA ALA A 39 -4.05 -4.71 2.07
C ALA A 39 -5.30 -5.59 2.03
N MET A 40 -6.31 -5.36 2.88
CA MET A 40 -7.60 -6.06 2.82
C MET A 40 -8.42 -5.61 1.60
N LEU A 41 -8.58 -4.29 1.41
CA LEU A 41 -9.34 -3.77 0.27
C LEU A 41 -8.74 -4.20 -1.07
N MET A 42 -7.41 -4.11 -1.21
CA MET A 42 -6.73 -4.55 -2.43
C MET A 42 -6.97 -6.04 -2.73
N ARG A 43 -7.04 -6.90 -1.71
CA ARG A 43 -7.36 -8.33 -1.92
C ARG A 43 -8.78 -8.51 -2.43
N LEU A 44 -9.74 -7.83 -1.80
CA LEU A 44 -11.14 -7.88 -2.20
C LEU A 44 -11.31 -7.43 -3.66
N GLU A 45 -10.68 -6.33 -4.06
CA GLU A 45 -10.73 -5.85 -5.45
C GLU A 45 -10.06 -6.82 -6.44
N LEU A 46 -8.91 -7.41 -6.08
CA LEU A 46 -8.24 -8.41 -6.90
C LEU A 46 -9.08 -9.69 -7.08
N GLU A 47 -9.93 -10.02 -6.12
CA GLU A 47 -10.92 -11.11 -6.19
C GLU A 47 -12.23 -10.69 -6.89
N GLY A 48 -12.33 -9.43 -7.31
CA GLY A 48 -13.46 -8.90 -8.08
C GLY A 48 -14.63 -8.40 -7.23
N HIS A 49 -14.42 -8.15 -5.93
CA HIS A 49 -15.42 -7.58 -5.04
C HIS A 49 -15.36 -6.05 -5.03
N ASP A 50 -16.53 -5.42 -5.15
CA ASP A 50 -16.69 -3.98 -5.02
C ASP A 50 -16.54 -3.56 -3.54
N VAL A 51 -15.55 -2.73 -3.26
CA VAL A 51 -15.25 -2.24 -1.90
C VAL A 51 -16.00 -0.96 -1.55
N GLY A 52 -16.74 -0.36 -2.49
CA GLY A 52 -17.49 0.87 -2.29
C GLY A 52 -16.59 2.08 -2.02
N ASP A 53 -16.95 2.89 -1.03
CA ASP A 53 -16.25 4.13 -0.65
C ASP A 53 -15.13 3.93 0.37
N ARG A 54 -14.79 2.68 0.73
CA ARG A 54 -13.84 2.36 1.81
C ARG A 54 -12.42 2.86 1.57
N TRP A 55 -12.07 3.18 0.33
CA TRP A 55 -10.80 3.82 0.01
C TRP A 55 -10.73 5.28 0.44
N GLU A 56 -11.85 6.02 0.45
CA GLU A 56 -11.86 7.47 0.63
C GLU A 56 -11.26 7.89 1.97
N GLU A 57 -11.67 7.22 3.05
CA GLU A 57 -11.18 7.49 4.41
C GLU A 57 -9.67 7.31 4.53
N MET A 58 -9.13 6.21 3.99
CA MET A 58 -7.69 5.96 4.03
C MET A 58 -6.94 6.89 3.08
N ALA A 59 -7.51 7.22 1.92
CA ALA A 59 -6.90 8.13 0.95
C ALA A 59 -6.75 9.54 1.54
N ASP A 60 -7.75 10.03 2.28
CA ASP A 60 -7.70 11.32 2.98
C ASP A 60 -6.59 11.35 4.04
N ILE A 61 -6.47 10.29 4.85
CA ILE A 61 -5.38 10.15 5.84
C ILE A 61 -4.02 10.12 5.15
N CYS A 62 -3.89 9.30 4.10
CA CYS A 62 -2.61 9.09 3.42
C CYS A 62 -2.15 10.32 2.63
N GLU A 63 -3.06 11.16 2.16
CA GLU A 63 -2.71 12.38 1.44
C GLU A 63 -1.91 13.35 2.34
N ALA A 64 -2.27 13.43 3.62
CA ALA A 64 -1.55 14.22 4.62
C ALA A 64 -0.20 13.61 5.05
N ARG A 65 0.05 12.33 4.72
CA ARG A 65 1.21 11.53 5.14
C ARG A 65 2.25 11.32 4.02
N THR A 66 2.08 11.99 2.88
CA THR A 66 2.93 11.79 1.69
C THR A 66 4.42 12.10 1.91
N GLU A 67 4.76 12.84 2.97
CA GLU A 67 6.13 13.27 3.27
C GLU A 67 6.79 12.52 4.43
N ASP A 68 6.11 11.56 5.07
CA ASP A 68 6.64 10.85 6.25
C ASP A 68 8.03 10.23 5.98
N ALA A 69 8.22 9.59 4.81
CA ALA A 69 9.49 9.06 4.29
C ALA A 69 10.33 8.15 5.21
N CYS A 70 9.74 7.66 6.31
CA CYS A 70 10.46 6.88 7.34
C CYS A 70 10.57 5.39 7.02
N LEU A 71 9.54 4.82 6.37
CA LEU A 71 9.44 3.39 6.15
C LEU A 71 8.79 3.11 4.79
N ILE A 72 9.56 2.51 3.88
CA ILE A 72 9.06 2.16 2.54
C ILE A 72 7.83 1.25 2.60
N PHE A 73 7.72 0.37 3.60
CA PHE A 73 6.52 -0.43 3.81
C PHE A 73 5.28 0.45 4.02
N ALA A 74 5.36 1.50 4.83
CA ALA A 74 4.26 2.43 5.04
C ALA A 74 3.95 3.20 3.75
N ASP A 75 4.96 3.75 3.08
CA ASP A 75 4.79 4.49 1.83
C ASP A 75 4.09 3.67 0.74
N LEU A 76 4.40 2.37 0.62
CA LEU A 76 3.73 1.50 -0.36
C LEU A 76 2.24 1.31 -0.06
N HIS A 77 1.86 1.22 1.21
CA HIS A 77 0.45 1.12 1.61
C HIS A 77 -0.27 2.45 1.49
N TYR A 78 0.41 3.57 1.78
CA TYR A 78 -0.13 4.90 1.52
C TYR A 78 -0.37 5.11 0.03
N LEU A 79 0.57 4.68 -0.83
CA LEU A 79 0.40 4.72 -2.27
C LEU A 79 -0.81 3.90 -2.74
N LEU A 80 -1.04 2.71 -2.17
CA LEU A 80 -2.25 1.92 -2.44
C LEU A 80 -3.53 2.69 -2.09
N ALA A 81 -3.59 3.31 -0.90
CA ALA A 81 -4.75 4.11 -0.49
C ALA A 81 -5.00 5.28 -1.46
N LEU A 82 -3.94 5.99 -1.84
CA LEU A 82 -4.03 7.13 -2.76
C LEU A 82 -4.49 6.70 -4.16
N ILE A 83 -4.03 5.53 -4.64
CA ILE A 83 -4.47 4.94 -5.90
C ILE A 83 -5.95 4.55 -5.82
N GLY A 84 -6.34 3.80 -4.80
CA GLY A 84 -7.72 3.35 -4.59
C GLY A 84 -8.71 4.53 -4.45
N GLY A 85 -8.30 5.60 -3.77
CA GLY A 85 -9.08 6.85 -3.66
C GLY A 85 -8.85 7.85 -4.80
N GLY A 86 -8.16 7.48 -5.89
CA GLY A 86 -8.00 8.33 -7.06
C GLY A 86 -7.29 9.67 -6.84
N ARG A 87 -6.44 9.80 -5.80
CA ARG A 87 -5.75 11.04 -5.41
C ARG A 87 -4.54 11.36 -6.29
N LYS A 88 -4.77 11.59 -7.59
CA LYS A 88 -3.72 11.76 -8.63
C LYS A 88 -2.63 12.75 -8.27
N SER A 89 -2.97 13.87 -7.64
CA SER A 89 -1.98 14.88 -7.22
C SER A 89 -1.09 14.37 -6.10
N ALA A 90 -1.65 13.67 -5.11
CA ALA A 90 -0.90 13.07 -4.01
C ALA A 90 0.00 11.93 -4.49
N ILE A 91 -0.49 11.07 -5.40
CA ILE A 91 0.30 10.00 -6.04
C ILE A 91 1.56 10.60 -6.68
N ARG A 92 1.40 11.63 -7.52
CA ARG A 92 2.53 12.30 -8.18
C ARG A 92 3.53 12.91 -7.19
N ARG A 93 3.05 13.53 -6.12
CA ARG A 93 3.91 14.09 -5.06
C ARG A 93 4.74 12.98 -4.40
N MET A 94 4.08 11.91 -3.96
CA MET A 94 4.73 10.77 -3.32
C MET A 94 5.73 10.08 -4.25
N MET A 95 5.36 9.83 -5.51
CA MET A 95 6.26 9.23 -6.51
C MET A 95 7.47 10.13 -6.80
N THR A 96 7.29 11.45 -6.88
CA THR A 96 8.41 12.40 -7.05
C THR A 96 9.40 12.30 -5.88
N ARG A 97 8.87 12.25 -4.65
CA ARG A 97 9.67 12.09 -3.43
C ARG A 97 10.43 10.76 -3.43
N LEU A 98 9.76 9.64 -3.69
CA LEU A 98 10.37 8.30 -3.75
C LEU A 98 11.49 8.22 -4.80
N HIS A 99 11.31 8.83 -5.97
CA HIS A 99 12.36 8.92 -6.98
C HIS A 99 13.57 9.74 -6.50
N ALA A 100 13.33 10.85 -5.80
CA ALA A 100 14.41 11.66 -5.23
C ALA A 100 15.16 10.88 -4.13
N ASP A 101 14.44 10.22 -3.23
CA ASP A 101 15.01 9.41 -2.15
C ASP A 101 15.88 8.26 -2.70
N ALA A 102 15.39 7.56 -3.73
CA ALA A 102 16.13 6.48 -4.37
C ALA A 102 17.40 6.97 -5.08
N LYS A 103 17.35 8.15 -5.72
CA LYS A 103 18.50 8.75 -6.44
C LYS A 103 19.61 9.22 -5.52
N ARG A 104 19.31 9.60 -4.27
CA ARG A 104 20.34 10.09 -3.33
C ARG A 104 21.42 9.05 -3.05
N GLY A 105 21.17 7.75 -3.29
CA GLY A 105 22.16 6.70 -3.10
C GLY A 105 22.46 6.44 -1.62
N GLY A 106 22.68 5.17 -1.25
CA GLY A 106 22.58 4.76 0.16
C GLY A 106 23.89 4.75 0.94
N GLU A 107 24.02 5.64 1.92
CA GLU A 107 24.88 5.42 3.10
C GLU A 107 24.14 4.56 4.14
N SER A 108 22.84 4.79 4.34
CA SER A 108 22.01 4.08 5.32
C SER A 108 21.22 2.89 4.75
N GLU A 109 20.85 1.96 5.62
CA GLU A 109 20.04 0.79 5.24
C GLU A 109 18.63 1.17 4.78
N MET A 110 18.02 2.18 5.40
CA MET A 110 16.72 2.73 5.02
C MET A 110 16.71 3.21 3.56
N MET A 111 17.72 3.98 3.16
CA MET A 111 17.85 4.47 1.78
C MET A 111 18.04 3.33 0.78
N ARG A 112 18.81 2.29 1.14
CA ARG A 112 18.95 1.10 0.30
C ARG A 112 17.62 0.39 0.08
N ARG A 113 16.80 0.24 1.14
CA ARG A 113 15.46 -0.37 1.07
C ARG A 113 14.46 0.47 0.27
N MET A 114 14.54 1.79 0.39
CA MET A 114 13.74 2.74 -0.40
C MET A 114 14.07 2.62 -1.91
N ALA A 115 15.35 2.52 -2.26
CA ALA A 115 15.77 2.33 -3.65
C ALA A 115 15.42 0.93 -4.17
N ASN A 116 15.67 -0.12 -3.39
CA ASN A 116 15.39 -1.52 -3.73
C ASN A 116 14.97 -2.28 -2.46
N PRO A 117 13.73 -2.81 -2.38
CA PRO A 117 12.73 -2.96 -3.46
C PRO A 117 11.85 -1.73 -3.72
N GLY A 118 11.94 -0.68 -2.90
CA GLY A 118 10.90 0.34 -2.77
C GLY A 118 10.44 1.01 -4.05
N LEU A 119 11.35 1.62 -4.80
CA LEU A 119 11.01 2.36 -6.01
C LEU A 119 10.38 1.44 -7.09
N SER A 120 10.90 0.21 -7.22
CA SER A 120 10.36 -0.78 -8.15
C SER A 120 8.95 -1.21 -7.74
N ALA A 121 8.70 -1.43 -6.44
CA ALA A 121 7.37 -1.74 -5.96
C ALA A 121 6.40 -0.58 -6.20
N ALA A 122 6.78 0.65 -5.83
CA ALA A 122 5.95 1.84 -5.98
C ALA A 122 5.60 2.12 -7.45
N SER A 123 6.57 2.02 -8.36
CA SER A 123 6.34 2.18 -9.81
C SER A 123 5.40 1.11 -10.36
N GLY A 124 5.50 -0.11 -9.82
CA GLY A 124 4.59 -1.19 -10.18
C GLY A 124 3.15 -0.95 -9.72
N LEU A 125 2.97 -0.38 -8.52
CA LEU A 125 1.65 -0.02 -7.99
C LEU A 125 1.02 1.14 -8.78
N GLU A 126 1.77 2.20 -9.07
CA GLU A 126 1.29 3.33 -9.88
C GLU A 126 0.80 2.84 -11.26
N ALA A 127 1.63 2.05 -11.96
CA ALA A 127 1.26 1.47 -13.25
C ALA A 127 0.02 0.56 -13.16
N PHE A 128 -0.13 -0.20 -12.07
CA PHE A 128 -1.32 -1.03 -11.84
C PHE A 128 -2.57 -0.16 -11.71
N GLY A 129 -2.50 0.92 -10.92
CA GLY A 129 -3.60 1.88 -10.76
C GLY A 129 -3.99 2.61 -12.06
N GLU A 130 -3.04 2.77 -12.99
CA GLU A 130 -3.29 3.35 -14.31
C GLU A 130 -3.80 2.34 -15.35
N GLY A 131 -3.89 1.04 -14.99
CA GLY A 131 -4.25 -0.03 -15.91
C GLY A 131 -3.14 -0.47 -16.87
N ASP A 132 -1.90 0.00 -16.68
CA ASP A 132 -0.72 -0.49 -17.40
C ASP A 132 -0.17 -1.77 -16.72
N TYR A 133 -0.89 -2.87 -16.93
CA TYR A 133 -0.57 -4.15 -16.32
C TYR A 133 0.79 -4.72 -16.77
N LYS A 134 1.28 -4.34 -17.95
CA LYS A 134 2.58 -4.79 -18.44
C LYS A 134 3.71 -4.15 -17.62
N THR A 135 3.67 -2.82 -17.46
CA THR A 135 4.65 -2.09 -16.66
C THR A 135 4.55 -2.46 -15.19
N ALA A 136 3.32 -2.64 -14.68
CA ALA A 136 3.08 -3.13 -13.33
C ALA A 136 3.76 -4.49 -13.10
N PHE A 137 3.53 -5.46 -13.99
CA PHE A 137 4.11 -6.80 -13.88
C PHE A 137 5.65 -6.76 -13.86
N LEU A 138 6.28 -6.01 -14.76
CA LEU A 138 7.75 -5.94 -14.84
C LEU A 138 8.35 -5.39 -13.54
N ASN A 139 7.79 -4.30 -13.03
CA ASN A 139 8.27 -3.62 -11.82
C ASN A 139 7.99 -4.42 -10.54
N LEU A 140 6.79 -4.99 -10.40
CA LEU A 140 6.45 -5.82 -9.24
C LEU A 140 7.25 -7.13 -9.23
N LYS A 141 7.49 -7.74 -10.40
CA LYS A 141 8.35 -8.92 -10.54
C LYS A 141 9.79 -8.62 -10.11
N GLN A 142 10.32 -7.47 -10.51
CA GLN A 142 11.66 -7.04 -10.10
C GLN A 142 11.76 -6.82 -8.58
N ALA A 143 10.77 -6.17 -7.98
CA ALA A 143 10.73 -5.94 -6.53
C ALA A 143 10.57 -7.24 -5.71
N ARG A 144 9.87 -8.24 -6.27
CA ARG A 144 9.46 -9.47 -5.56
C ARG A 144 10.59 -10.17 -4.80
N HIS A 145 11.78 -10.26 -5.41
CA HIS A 145 12.91 -10.99 -4.82
C HIS A 145 13.43 -10.37 -3.53
N SER A 146 13.32 -9.04 -3.38
CA SER A 146 13.83 -8.28 -2.24
C SER A 146 12.71 -7.69 -1.37
N MET A 147 11.43 -8.00 -1.66
CA MET A 147 10.29 -7.40 -0.95
C MET A 147 10.33 -7.60 0.58
N GLN A 148 10.92 -8.68 1.06
CA GLN A 148 11.10 -8.92 2.51
C GLN A 148 11.90 -7.80 3.20
N LEU A 149 12.77 -7.10 2.46
CA LEU A 149 13.58 -5.99 2.97
C LEU A 149 12.78 -4.70 3.19
N ALA A 150 11.57 -4.58 2.62
CA ALA A 150 10.73 -3.39 2.77
C ALA A 150 10.32 -3.12 4.22
N GLY A 151 10.39 -4.13 5.10
CA GLY A 151 10.31 -3.94 6.56
C GLY A 151 8.98 -4.29 7.22
N GLY A 152 8.01 -4.87 6.51
CA GLY A 152 6.72 -5.27 7.09
C GLY A 152 6.82 -6.19 8.30
N SER A 153 7.75 -7.15 8.28
CA SER A 153 7.91 -8.18 9.32
C SER A 153 8.45 -7.64 10.66
N HIS A 154 9.17 -6.52 10.65
CA HIS A 154 9.65 -5.83 11.87
C HIS A 154 8.68 -4.73 12.32
N ALA A 155 7.90 -4.19 11.41
CA ALA A 155 6.97 -3.10 11.65
C ALA A 155 5.61 -3.58 12.20
N GLN A 156 5.27 -4.86 12.02
CA GLN A 156 4.00 -5.48 12.48
C GLN A 156 4.12 -6.25 13.82
N ARG A 157 5.19 -6.03 14.60
CA ARG A 157 5.33 -6.62 15.95
C ARG A 157 4.77 -5.72 17.04
#